data_AF-A0A195BJ94-F1
#
_entry.id   AF-A0A195BJ94-F1
#
_cell.length_a   1.000
_cell.length_b   1.000
_cell.length_c   1.000
_cell.angle_alpha   90.00
_cell.angle_beta   90.00
_cell.angle_gamma   90.00
#
_symmetry.space_group_name_H-M   'P 1'
#
loop_
_entity.id
_entity.type
_entity.pdbx_description
1 polymer ?
#
loop_
_entity_poly.entity_id
_entity_poly.type
_entity_poly.pdbx_seq_one_letter_code
_entity_poly.pdbx_strand_id
1 'polypeptide(L)'
;MFTNKKNSLPERPHMPSHEHMLEDLDKAMVDDVAFKIASELYMKESYNSTSVNNTDDIYKQVKTYLSTKQQLKQLECILKKESQQMHANNEEIKKLADDIRKQAKAALVT
;
A
#
# COMPACT_ATOMS: atom_id res chain seq x y z
N MET A 1 -60.07 -1.58 23.36
CA MET A 1 -59.16 -0.61 22.72
C MET A 1 -57.81 -1.28 22.56
N PHE A 2 -57.47 -1.75 21.36
CA PHE A 2 -56.15 -2.29 21.06
C PHE A 2 -55.56 -1.42 19.95
N THR A 3 -54.57 -0.61 20.32
CA THR A 3 -53.87 0.29 19.43
C THR A 3 -52.94 -0.52 18.52
N ASN A 4 -53.07 -0.32 17.21
CA ASN A 4 -52.22 -0.95 16.20
C ASN A 4 -50.79 -0.41 16.33
N LYS A 5 -49.94 -1.04 17.15
CA LYS A 5 -48.50 -0.83 17.11
C LYS A 5 -48.00 -1.46 15.81
N LYS A 6 -47.71 -0.63 14.81
CA LYS A 6 -47.09 -1.08 13.56
C LYS A 6 -45.87 -1.91 13.94
N ASN A 7 -45.80 -3.14 13.47
CA ASN A 7 -44.62 -3.99 13.57
C ASN A 7 -43.50 -3.34 12.73
N SER A 8 -42.90 -2.27 13.21
CA SER A 8 -41.72 -1.69 12.57
C SER A 8 -40.55 -2.56 12.94
N LEU A 9 -40.06 -3.33 11.97
CA LEU A 9 -38.74 -3.92 12.08
C LEU A 9 -37.76 -2.80 12.45
N PRO A 10 -36.74 -3.09 13.28
CA PRO A 10 -35.70 -2.11 13.56
C PRO A 10 -35.10 -1.62 12.25
N GLU A 11 -34.74 -0.34 12.21
CA GLU A 11 -34.11 0.23 11.03
C GLU A 11 -32.84 -0.54 10.68
N ARG A 12 -32.67 -0.79 9.37
CA ARG A 12 -31.51 -1.51 8.89
C ARG A 12 -30.27 -0.65 9.15
N PRO A 13 -29.16 -1.25 9.62
CA PRO A 13 -27.91 -0.53 9.79
C PRO A 13 -27.51 0.20 8.50
N HIS A 14 -27.00 1.42 8.66
CA HIS A 14 -26.48 2.19 7.55
C HIS A 14 -25.22 1.51 6.99
N MET A 15 -24.99 1.66 5.68
CA MET A 15 -23.74 1.20 5.08
C MET A 15 -22.54 1.93 5.70
N PRO A 16 -21.40 1.25 5.89
CA PRO A 16 -20.19 1.90 6.36
C PRO A 16 -19.77 3.00 5.39
N SER A 17 -19.25 4.10 5.95
CA SER A 17 -18.66 5.19 5.17
C SER A 17 -17.28 4.78 4.64
N HIS A 18 -16.82 5.51 3.61
CA HIS A 18 -15.49 5.30 3.03
C HIS A 18 -14.35 5.42 4.06
N GLU A 19 -14.50 6.30 5.05
CA GLU A 19 -13.51 6.49 6.12
C GLU A 19 -13.34 5.22 6.97
N HIS A 20 -14.44 4.57 7.36
CA HIS A 20 -14.39 3.31 8.11
C HIS A 20 -13.77 2.17 7.28
N MET A 21 -14.03 2.14 5.97
CA MET A 21 -13.41 1.16 5.09
C MET A 21 -11.89 1.34 4.99
N LEU A 22 -11.41 2.58 4.94
CA LEU A 22 -9.98 2.87 4.92
C LEU A 22 -9.30 2.51 6.25
N GLU A 23 -9.97 2.77 7.38
CA GLU A 23 -9.46 2.41 8.70
C GLU A 23 -9.26 0.89 8.84
N ASP A 24 -10.23 0.10 8.38
CA ASP A 24 -10.13 -1.36 8.40
C ASP A 24 -8.98 -1.85 7.50
N LEU A 25 -8.79 -1.25 6.32
CA LEU A 25 -7.71 -1.61 5.40
C LEU A 25 -6.32 -1.25 5.93
N ASP A 26 -6.19 -0.13 6.64
CA ASP A 26 -4.91 0.29 7.27
C ASP A 26 -4.52 -0.65 8.41
N LYS A 27 -5.51 -1.19 9.13
CA LYS A 27 -5.31 -2.12 10.26
C LYS A 27 -5.24 -3.58 9.85
N ALA A 28 -5.58 -3.91 8.61
CA ALA A 28 -5.62 -5.27 8.13
C ALA A 28 -4.20 -5.84 7.97
N MET A 29 -3.95 -6.98 8.61
CA MET A 29 -2.68 -7.69 8.48
C MET A 29 -2.62 -8.47 7.16
N VAL A 30 -1.42 -8.80 6.69
CA VAL A 30 -1.20 -9.53 5.41
C VAL A 30 -1.93 -10.89 5.38
N ASP A 31 -2.13 -11.51 6.55
CA ASP A 31 -2.84 -12.79 6.71
C ASP A 31 -4.35 -12.65 6.96
N ASP A 32 -4.92 -11.44 6.78
CA ASP A 32 -6.35 -11.23 6.95
C ASP A 32 -7.16 -12.10 5.96
N VAL A 33 -8.26 -12.65 6.47
CA VAL A 33 -9.21 -13.45 5.70
C VAL A 33 -9.74 -12.67 4.50
N ALA A 34 -9.92 -11.36 4.60
CA ALA A 34 -10.35 -10.53 3.47
C ALA A 34 -9.37 -10.59 2.30
N PHE A 35 -8.06 -10.52 2.58
CA PHE A 35 -7.03 -10.63 1.55
C PHE A 35 -6.84 -12.06 1.07
N LYS A 36 -7.03 -13.05 1.95
CA LYS A 36 -7.01 -14.46 1.55
C LYS A 36 -8.15 -14.79 0.60
N ILE A 37 -9.38 -14.34 0.90
CA ILE A 37 -10.55 -14.49 0.01
C ILE A 37 -10.33 -13.72 -1.29
N ALA A 38 -9.79 -12.49 -1.24
CA ALA A 38 -9.47 -11.74 -2.46
C ALA A 38 -8.44 -12.48 -3.33
N SER A 39 -7.41 -13.07 -2.72
CA SER A 39 -6.43 -13.89 -3.43
C SER A 39 -7.04 -15.16 -4.01
N GLU A 40 -7.92 -15.84 -3.26
CA GLU A 40 -8.61 -17.05 -3.71
C GLU A 40 -9.60 -16.73 -4.83
N LEU A 41 -10.28 -15.58 -4.80
CA LEU A 41 -11.18 -15.09 -5.85
C LEU A 41 -10.42 -14.63 -7.09
N TYR A 42 -9.28 -13.96 -6.93
CA TYR A 42 -8.41 -13.60 -8.06
C TYR A 42 -7.85 -14.85 -8.74
N MET A 43 -7.45 -15.84 -7.96
CA MET A 43 -7.12 -17.17 -8.47
C MET A 43 -8.36 -17.82 -9.10
N LYS A 44 -9.56 -17.64 -8.54
CA LYS A 44 -10.86 -18.19 -9.03
C LYS A 44 -11.30 -17.69 -10.37
N GLU A 45 -11.19 -16.40 -10.60
CA GLU A 45 -11.39 -15.85 -11.94
C GLU A 45 -10.34 -16.41 -12.92
N SER A 46 -9.11 -16.66 -12.47
CA SER A 46 -8.10 -17.30 -13.32
C SER A 46 -8.44 -18.76 -13.67
N TYR A 47 -9.17 -19.51 -12.82
CA TYR A 47 -9.57 -20.91 -13.11
C TYR A 47 -10.99 -21.09 -13.66
N ASN A 48 -11.86 -20.07 -13.58
CA ASN A 48 -13.19 -20.08 -14.17
C ASN A 48 -13.23 -19.53 -15.61
N SER A 49 -12.11 -19.05 -16.14
CA SER A 49 -11.95 -18.86 -17.58
C SER A 49 -11.80 -20.23 -18.22
N THR A 50 -12.70 -20.56 -19.15
CA THR A 50 -12.77 -21.79 -19.95
C THR A 50 -11.54 -21.98 -20.86
N SER A 51 -10.35 -22.06 -20.28
CA SER A 51 -9.06 -22.32 -20.96
C SER A 51 -8.26 -23.33 -20.12
N VAL A 52 -8.90 -24.47 -19.83
CA VAL A 52 -8.20 -25.61 -19.26
C VAL A 52 -7.28 -26.14 -20.36
N ASN A 53 -5.98 -25.83 -20.26
CA ASN A 53 -4.85 -26.37 -21.05
C ASN A 53 -4.30 -25.54 -22.23
N ASN A 54 -4.40 -24.21 -22.24
CA ASN A 54 -3.57 -23.44 -23.17
C ASN A 54 -2.19 -23.17 -22.54
N THR A 55 -1.26 -24.10 -22.73
CA THR A 55 0.13 -24.03 -22.23
C THR A 55 0.83 -22.71 -22.60
N ASP A 56 0.45 -22.11 -23.72
CA ASP A 56 0.93 -20.81 -24.18
C ASP A 56 0.48 -19.65 -23.25
N ASP A 57 -0.73 -19.71 -22.70
CA ASP A 57 -1.24 -18.69 -21.78
C ASP A 57 -0.54 -18.78 -20.42
N ILE A 58 -0.27 -20.00 -19.93
CA ILE A 58 0.52 -20.23 -18.72
C ILE A 58 1.95 -19.72 -18.91
N TYR A 59 2.58 -20.00 -20.06
CA TYR A 59 3.92 -19.52 -20.36
C TYR A 59 3.99 -17.99 -20.41
N LYS A 60 3.01 -17.32 -21.03
CA LYS A 60 2.88 -15.86 -21.04
C LYS A 60 2.74 -15.29 -19.63
N GLN A 61 1.90 -15.89 -18.79
CA GLN A 61 1.74 -15.46 -17.39
C GLN A 61 3.04 -15.60 -16.60
N VAL A 62 3.73 -16.74 -16.71
CA VAL A 62 5.02 -16.97 -16.04
C VAL A 62 6.07 -15.97 -16.52
N LYS A 63 6.15 -15.70 -17.83
CA LYS A 63 7.05 -14.71 -18.41
C LYS A 63 6.77 -13.31 -17.85
N THR A 64 5.50 -12.91 -17.81
CA THR A 64 5.09 -11.62 -17.23
C THR A 64 5.48 -11.55 -15.76
N TYR A 65 5.13 -12.56 -14.96
CA TYR A 65 5.52 -12.63 -13.54
C TYR A 65 7.04 -12.48 -13.35
N LEU A 66 7.85 -13.20 -14.11
CA LEU A 66 9.31 -13.13 -14.02
C LEU A 66 9.84 -11.74 -14.39
N SER A 67 9.30 -11.13 -15.46
CA SER A 67 9.67 -9.77 -15.87
C SER A 67 9.31 -8.73 -14.81
N THR A 68 8.09 -8.76 -14.29
CA THR A 68 7.64 -7.87 -13.21
C THR A 68 8.48 -8.06 -11.95
N LYS A 69 8.77 -9.31 -11.57
CA LYS A 69 9.65 -9.61 -10.42
C LYS A 69 11.04 -9.01 -10.60
N GLN A 70 11.61 -9.05 -11.80
CA GLN A 70 12.90 -8.43 -12.08
C GLN A 70 12.84 -6.90 -12.00
N GLN A 71 11.80 -6.29 -12.56
CA GLN A 71 11.57 -4.84 -12.48
C GLN A 71 11.41 -4.37 -11.04
N LEU A 72 10.67 -5.12 -10.21
CA LEU A 72 10.51 -4.80 -8.78
C LEU A 72 11.84 -4.85 -8.03
N LYS A 73 12.70 -5.84 -8.31
CA LYS A 73 14.06 -5.88 -7.72
C LYS A 73 14.93 -4.70 -8.14
N GLN A 74 14.82 -4.27 -9.40
CA GLN A 74 15.53 -3.10 -9.88
C GLN A 74 15.04 -1.84 -9.18
N LEU A 75 13.72 -1.69 -9.03
CA LEU A 75 13.10 -0.57 -8.33
C LEU A 75 13.51 -0.53 -6.85
N GLU A 76 13.52 -1.67 -6.17
CA GLU A 76 13.99 -1.80 -4.78
C GLU A 76 15.44 -1.31 -4.63
N CYS A 77 16.31 -1.69 -5.57
CA CYS A 77 17.71 -1.26 -5.60
C CYS A 77 17.83 0.26 -5.78
N ILE A 78 17.05 0.83 -6.71
CA ILE A 78 17.03 2.28 -6.98
C ILE A 78 16.55 3.03 -5.73
N LEU A 79 15.44 2.62 -5.14
CA LEU A 79 14.89 3.25 -3.94
C LEU A 79 15.87 3.23 -2.77
N LYS A 80 16.57 2.11 -2.57
CA LYS A 80 17.61 1.99 -1.55
C LYS A 80 18.75 2.99 -1.77
N LYS A 81 19.20 3.15 -3.03
CA LYS A 81 20.24 4.11 -3.39
C LYS A 81 19.77 5.55 -3.17
N GLU A 82 18.55 5.89 -3.60
CA GLU A 82 17.98 7.23 -3.42
C GLU A 82 17.80 7.59 -1.95
N SER A 83 17.32 6.64 -1.14
CA SER A 83 17.22 6.82 0.32
C SER A 83 18.59 7.12 0.95
N GLN A 84 19.63 6.35 0.61
CA GLN A 84 20.99 6.58 1.09
C GLN A 84 21.51 7.96 0.67
N GLN A 85 21.27 8.36 -0.59
CA GLN A 85 21.68 9.67 -1.09
C GLN A 85 20.96 10.80 -0.36
N MET A 86 19.65 10.67 -0.12
CA MET A 86 18.87 11.67 0.62
C MET A 86 19.39 11.84 2.04
N HIS A 87 19.74 10.73 2.73
CA HIS A 87 20.33 10.79 4.05
C HIS A 87 21.68 11.51 4.04
N ALA A 88 22.56 11.21 3.07
CA ALA A 88 23.83 11.90 2.92
C ALA A 88 23.64 13.41 2.70
N ASN A 89 22.75 13.79 1.78
CA ASN A 89 22.44 15.19 1.48
C ASN A 89 21.91 15.93 2.72
N ASN A 90 21.05 15.29 3.51
CA ASN A 90 20.51 15.89 4.74
C ASN A 90 21.62 16.16 5.77
N GLU A 91 22.56 15.23 5.93
CA GLU A 91 23.70 15.43 6.83
C GLU A 91 24.64 16.54 6.34
N GLU A 92 24.85 16.67 5.02
CA GLU A 92 25.59 17.79 4.44
C GLU A 92 24.90 19.13 4.68
N ILE A 93 23.58 19.21 4.50
CA ILE A 93 22.79 20.43 4.76
C ILE A 93 22.88 20.83 6.24
N LYS A 94 22.79 19.87 7.16
CA LYS A 94 22.93 20.14 8.61
C LYS A 94 24.31 20.70 8.93
N LYS A 95 25.38 20.10 8.39
CA LYS A 95 26.76 20.58 8.58
C LYS A 95 26.91 22.01 8.05
N LEU A 96 26.40 22.28 6.85
CA LEU A 96 26.44 23.62 6.26
C LEU A 96 25.71 24.63 7.14
N ALA A 97 24.52 24.29 7.64
CA ALA A 97 23.75 25.15 8.54
C ALA A 97 24.48 25.40 9.87
N ASP A 98 25.16 24.39 10.42
CA ASP A 98 25.99 24.53 11.62
C ASP A 98 27.15 25.50 11.38
N ASP A 99 27.82 25.39 10.24
CA ASP A 99 28.96 26.24 9.92
C ASP A 99 28.55 27.69 9.66
N ILE A 100 27.44 27.93 8.95
CA ILE A 100 26.85 29.26 8.80
C ILE A 100 26.53 29.86 10.17
N ARG A 101 25.95 29.07 11.08
CA ARG A 101 25.63 29.54 12.44
C ARG A 101 26.88 29.93 13.22
N LYS A 102 27.96 29.14 13.12
CA LYS A 102 29.24 29.44 13.77
C LYS A 102 29.86 30.72 13.21
N GLN A 103 29.88 30.88 11.90
CA GLN A 103 30.40 32.08 11.23
C GLN A 103 29.61 33.33 11.64
N ALA A 104 28.28 33.27 11.64
CA ALA A 104 27.43 34.38 12.05
C ALA A 104 27.67 34.78 13.52
N LYS A 105 27.83 33.79 14.42
CA LYS A 105 28.16 34.07 15.82
C LYS A 105 29.54 34.73 15.98
N ALA A 106 30.55 34.27 15.25
CA ALA A 106 31.88 34.85 15.30
C ALA A 106 31.87 36.32 14.82
N ALA A 107 31.11 36.62 13.76
CA ALA A 107 30.97 37.97 13.23
C ALA A 107 30.24 38.94 14.18
N LEU A 108 29.39 38.45 15.09
CA LEU A 108 28.67 39.27 16.07
C LEU A 108 29.48 39.60 17.33
N VAL A 109 30.60 38.91 17.56
CA VAL A 109 31.47 39.09 18.75
C VAL A 109 32.67 40.02 18.43
N THR A 110 32.80 40.47 17.18
CA THR A 110 33.81 41.45 16.73
C THR A 110 33.17 42.84 16.66
#